data_AF-A0AA97ELY1-F1
#
_entry.id   AF-A0AA97ELY1-F1
#
_cell.length_a   1.000
_cell.length_b   1.000
_cell.length_c   1.000
_cell.angle_alpha   90.00
_cell.angle_beta   90.00
_cell.angle_gamma   90.00
#
_symmetry.space_group_name_H-M   'P 1'
#
loop_
_entity.id
_entity.type
_entity.pdbx_description
1 polymer ?
#
loop_
_entity_poly.entity_id
_entity_poly.type
_entity_poly.pdbx_seq_one_letter_code
_entity_poly.pdbx_strand_id
1 'polypeptide(L)'
;MGQPIKIVALPTNTRAQHGTGLRLQRDTYRLNHVANGHEFIPTFTSINDLWTKIRAICERNAPDVDCVTVLEISAHGSPDYIDGISDEFGNDNTDAFGLLVKQNKDILCDEVHMYCSGCNTGIDFGPWDSIAKNICDDIPFDATTFPYHVSVYGTKGYMYQGTSKMMGNEKVIAEGKNGNKVTHPSYWNGEDANGNNVWNKFDNW
;
A
#
# COMPACT_ATOMS: atom_id res chain seq x y z
N MET A 1 -11.57 20.66 14.97
CA MET A 1 -10.55 19.68 14.58
C MET A 1 -11.32 18.58 13.91
N GLY A 2 -11.24 18.53 12.59
CA GLY A 2 -11.71 17.42 11.80
C GLY A 2 -11.00 16.12 12.21
N GLN A 3 -11.55 15.00 11.81
CA GLN A 3 -11.01 13.70 12.16
C GLN A 3 -9.95 13.29 11.13
N PRO A 4 -8.82 12.71 11.57
CA PRO A 4 -7.89 12.04 10.66
C PRO A 4 -8.59 10.92 9.90
N ILE A 5 -8.33 10.80 8.61
CA ILE A 5 -8.91 9.74 7.79
C ILE A 5 -7.88 8.68 7.41
N LYS A 6 -8.42 7.49 7.16
CA LYS A 6 -7.71 6.32 6.68
C LYS A 6 -8.26 5.94 5.32
N ILE A 7 -7.39 5.81 4.33
CA ILE A 7 -7.78 5.54 2.94
C ILE A 7 -7.20 4.21 2.51
N VAL A 8 -8.04 3.38 1.90
CA VAL A 8 -7.59 2.18 1.18
C VAL A 8 -7.84 2.34 -0.32
N ALA A 9 -6.81 2.08 -1.11
CA ALA A 9 -6.83 2.25 -2.54
C ALA A 9 -6.43 0.96 -3.27
N LEU A 10 -7.13 0.68 -4.36
CA LEU A 10 -6.82 -0.44 -5.26
C LEU A 10 -6.45 0.11 -6.64
N PRO A 11 -5.37 -0.39 -7.25
CA PRO A 11 -5.04 -0.03 -8.62
C PRO A 11 -6.05 -0.63 -9.62
N THR A 12 -6.15 0.01 -10.77
CA THR A 12 -6.84 -0.52 -11.95
C THR A 12 -5.92 -1.55 -12.56
N ASN A 13 -6.32 -2.84 -12.54
CA ASN A 13 -5.52 -3.97 -13.02
C ASN A 13 -4.81 -3.66 -14.35
N THR A 14 -3.47 -3.53 -14.34
CA THR A 14 -2.67 -3.34 -15.54
C THR A 14 -2.22 -4.67 -16.15
N ARG A 15 -2.20 -5.77 -15.39
CA ARG A 15 -1.86 -7.11 -15.89
C ARG A 15 -2.87 -8.19 -15.54
N ALA A 16 -3.21 -9.01 -16.53
CA ALA A 16 -4.01 -10.25 -16.40
C ALA A 16 -3.21 -11.43 -15.79
N GLN A 17 -1.98 -11.22 -15.33
CA GLN A 17 -1.11 -12.29 -14.81
C GLN A 17 -1.56 -12.87 -13.45
N HIS A 18 -2.56 -12.27 -12.78
CA HIS A 18 -2.89 -12.61 -11.39
C HIS A 18 -4.41 -12.70 -11.19
N GLY A 19 -4.85 -13.77 -10.51
CA GLY A 19 -6.21 -14.31 -10.56
C GLY A 19 -7.36 -13.33 -10.30
N THR A 20 -8.54 -13.69 -10.80
CA THR A 20 -9.79 -12.91 -10.79
C THR A 20 -10.28 -12.42 -9.43
N GLY A 21 -9.73 -12.89 -8.31
CA GLY A 21 -10.38 -12.70 -7.01
C GLY A 21 -10.25 -11.31 -6.39
N LEU A 22 -9.21 -10.50 -6.65
CA LEU A 22 -9.23 -9.08 -6.23
C LEU A 22 -10.35 -8.29 -6.93
N ARG A 23 -10.61 -8.58 -8.21
CA ARG A 23 -11.74 -7.99 -8.96
C ARG A 23 -13.08 -8.45 -8.41
N LEU A 24 -13.22 -9.75 -8.12
CA LEU A 24 -14.46 -10.34 -7.62
C LEU A 24 -14.75 -9.97 -6.15
N GLN A 25 -13.73 -9.62 -5.38
CA GLN A 25 -13.85 -9.25 -3.97
C GLN A 25 -13.87 -7.74 -3.75
N ARG A 26 -13.68 -6.90 -4.77
CA ARG A 26 -13.61 -5.45 -4.65
C ARG A 26 -14.80 -4.85 -3.91
N ASP A 27 -16.02 -5.32 -4.19
CA ASP A 27 -17.22 -4.86 -3.49
C ASP A 27 -17.28 -5.33 -2.04
N THR A 28 -16.87 -6.57 -1.76
CA THR A 28 -16.78 -7.08 -0.37
C THR A 28 -15.74 -6.29 0.41
N TYR A 29 -14.59 -6.03 -0.21
CA TYR A 29 -13.50 -5.25 0.36
C TYR A 29 -13.95 -3.80 0.63
N ARG A 30 -14.61 -3.15 -0.35
CA ARG A 30 -15.23 -1.82 -0.18
C ARG A 30 -16.18 -1.79 1.01
N LEU A 31 -17.14 -2.72 1.06
CA LEU A 31 -18.15 -2.75 2.12
C LEU A 31 -17.52 -2.93 3.50
N ASN A 32 -16.50 -3.79 3.60
CA ASN A 32 -15.75 -4.01 4.83
C ASN A 32 -15.00 -2.75 5.28
N HIS A 33 -14.30 -2.05 4.39
CA HIS A 33 -13.59 -0.82 4.72
C HIS A 33 -14.52 0.30 5.16
N VAL A 34 -15.59 0.52 4.39
CA VAL A 34 -16.59 1.55 4.71
C VAL A 34 -17.27 1.25 6.05
N ALA A 35 -17.59 -0.02 6.34
CA ALA A 35 -18.16 -0.42 7.62
C ALA A 35 -17.23 -0.16 8.83
N ASN A 36 -15.92 -0.06 8.60
CA ASN A 36 -14.91 0.28 9.62
C ASN A 36 -14.55 1.78 9.62
N GLY A 37 -15.30 2.62 8.89
CA GLY A 37 -15.06 4.06 8.84
C GLY A 37 -13.86 4.46 7.98
N HIS A 38 -13.38 3.58 7.10
CA HIS A 38 -12.31 3.87 6.15
C HIS A 38 -12.88 4.40 4.84
N GLU A 39 -12.17 5.35 4.26
CA GLU A 39 -12.40 5.83 2.90
C GLU A 39 -11.85 4.82 1.88
N PHE A 40 -12.50 4.71 0.73
CA PHE A 40 -12.19 3.68 -0.24
C PHE A 40 -12.07 4.21 -1.67
N ILE A 41 -10.92 3.97 -2.29
CA ILE A 41 -10.66 4.24 -3.71
C ILE A 41 -10.71 2.90 -4.45
N PRO A 42 -11.80 2.59 -5.18
CA PRO A 42 -12.01 1.28 -5.79
C PRO A 42 -11.05 0.97 -6.93
N THR A 43 -10.55 2.01 -7.59
CA THR A 43 -9.63 1.95 -8.72
C THR A 43 -8.87 3.27 -8.83
N PHE A 44 -7.58 3.21 -9.09
CA PHE A 44 -6.78 4.31 -9.63
C PHE A 44 -5.90 3.82 -10.79
N THR A 45 -5.61 4.65 -11.79
CA THR A 45 -4.88 4.22 -13.00
C THR A 45 -3.40 4.63 -13.01
N SER A 46 -3.01 5.52 -12.10
CA SER A 46 -1.62 6.00 -11.93
C SER A 46 -1.45 6.61 -10.54
N ILE A 47 -0.20 6.87 -10.14
CA ILE A 47 0.10 7.60 -8.91
C ILE A 47 -0.55 9.00 -8.88
N ASN A 48 -0.62 9.70 -10.02
CA ASN A 48 -1.31 11.01 -10.10
C ASN A 48 -2.82 10.90 -9.92
N ASP A 49 -3.44 9.87 -10.50
CA ASP A 49 -4.86 9.59 -10.34
C ASP A 49 -5.19 9.21 -8.88
N LEU A 50 -4.32 8.45 -8.21
CA LEU A 50 -4.43 8.14 -6.79
C LEU A 50 -4.48 9.43 -5.94
N TRP A 51 -3.50 10.32 -6.10
CA TRP A 51 -3.43 11.55 -5.32
C TRP A 51 -4.58 12.52 -5.64
N THR A 52 -5.03 12.56 -6.90
CA THR A 52 -6.23 13.32 -7.30
C THR A 52 -7.46 12.84 -6.54
N LYS A 53 -7.65 11.51 -6.42
CA LYS A 53 -8.78 10.92 -5.70
C LYS A 53 -8.68 11.10 -4.19
N ILE A 54 -7.48 10.99 -3.62
CA ILE A 54 -7.23 11.27 -2.18
C ILE A 54 -7.64 12.70 -1.87
N ARG A 55 -7.17 13.67 -2.66
CA ARG A 55 -7.52 15.09 -2.48
C ARG A 55 -9.02 15.32 -2.57
N ALA A 56 -9.69 14.74 -3.56
CA ALA A 56 -11.14 14.85 -3.71
C ALA A 56 -11.92 14.26 -2.50
N ILE A 57 -11.39 13.23 -1.84
CA ILE A 57 -11.97 12.69 -0.60
C ILE A 57 -11.83 13.71 0.55
N CYS A 58 -10.64 14.29 0.73
CA CYS A 58 -10.40 15.32 1.74
C CYS A 58 -11.30 16.54 1.53
N GLU A 59 -11.40 17.04 0.30
CA GLU A 59 -12.24 18.19 -0.07
C GLU A 59 -13.72 17.93 0.15
N ARG A 60 -14.21 16.74 -0.21
CA ARG A 60 -15.62 16.35 -0.01
C ARG A 60 -16.01 16.29 1.46
N ASN A 61 -15.09 15.86 2.32
CA ASN A 61 -15.36 15.68 3.74
C ASN A 61 -15.00 16.94 4.55
N ALA A 62 -14.55 18.02 3.92
CA ALA A 62 -14.32 19.29 4.59
C ALA A 62 -15.66 19.89 5.09
N PRO A 63 -15.71 20.51 6.29
CA PRO A 63 -14.59 20.78 7.21
C PRO A 63 -14.34 19.67 8.24
N ASP A 64 -15.00 18.51 8.13
CA ASP A 64 -15.00 17.47 9.17
C ASP A 64 -13.76 16.56 9.13
N VAL A 65 -12.87 16.74 8.14
CA VAL A 65 -11.61 16.00 7.99
C VAL A 65 -10.44 16.96 8.00
N ASP A 66 -9.44 16.67 8.84
CA ASP A 66 -8.23 17.48 8.95
C ASP A 66 -7.13 16.99 8.00
N CYS A 67 -6.85 15.68 7.96
CA CYS A 67 -5.70 15.13 7.23
C CYS A 67 -5.77 13.61 7.05
N VAL A 68 -4.90 13.07 6.17
CA VAL A 68 -4.68 11.64 5.98
C VAL A 68 -3.62 11.15 6.96
N THR A 69 -3.98 10.19 7.81
CA THR A 69 -3.05 9.55 8.76
C THR A 69 -2.62 8.15 8.29
N VAL A 70 -3.44 7.49 7.47
CA VAL A 70 -3.08 6.19 6.91
C VAL A 70 -3.50 6.07 5.46
N LEU A 71 -2.58 5.63 4.61
CA LEU A 71 -2.83 5.24 3.22
C LEU A 71 -2.44 3.77 3.03
N GLU A 72 -3.36 2.92 2.62
CA GLU A 72 -3.07 1.54 2.27
C GLU A 72 -3.30 1.30 0.78
N ILE A 73 -2.28 0.80 0.09
CA ILE A 73 -2.36 0.37 -1.31
C ILE A 73 -2.43 -1.15 -1.29
N SER A 74 -3.63 -1.67 -1.53
CA SER A 74 -3.88 -3.11 -1.59
C SER A 74 -3.76 -3.57 -3.05
N ALA A 75 -2.69 -4.30 -3.34
CA ALA A 75 -2.22 -4.55 -4.69
C ALA A 75 -1.48 -5.89 -4.77
N HIS A 76 -1.19 -6.38 -5.98
CA HIS A 76 -0.14 -7.39 -6.10
C HIS A 76 1.23 -6.73 -5.89
N GLY A 77 2.19 -7.53 -5.45
CA GLY A 77 3.56 -7.06 -5.27
C GLY A 77 4.57 -8.19 -5.25
N SER A 78 5.82 -7.78 -5.31
CA SER A 78 7.04 -8.55 -5.06
C SER A 78 8.02 -7.65 -4.30
N PRO A 79 9.22 -8.13 -3.92
CA PRO A 79 10.25 -7.31 -3.29
C PRO A 79 10.45 -5.96 -3.96
N ASP A 80 10.55 -5.89 -5.27
CA ASP A 80 10.92 -4.71 -6.07
C ASP A 80 9.72 -4.05 -6.80
N TYR A 81 8.48 -4.45 -6.49
CA TYR A 81 7.32 -4.07 -7.30
C TYR A 81 6.02 -4.05 -6.49
N ILE A 82 5.14 -3.08 -6.78
CA ILE A 82 3.74 -3.11 -6.35
C ILE A 82 2.84 -2.45 -7.41
N ASP A 83 1.70 -3.10 -7.71
CA ASP A 83 0.76 -2.58 -8.71
C ASP A 83 0.33 -1.15 -8.36
N GLY A 84 0.30 -0.29 -9.38
CA GLY A 84 -0.18 1.08 -9.27
C GLY A 84 0.87 2.10 -8.81
N ILE A 85 1.98 1.66 -8.22
CA ILE A 85 3.15 2.50 -7.99
C ILE A 85 4.18 2.23 -9.07
N SER A 86 4.61 0.98 -9.20
CA SER A 86 5.54 0.54 -10.24
C SER A 86 4.85 0.51 -11.61
N ASP A 87 5.58 0.82 -12.69
CA ASP A 87 4.99 0.84 -14.04
C ASP A 87 4.71 -0.56 -14.61
N GLU A 88 4.03 -0.62 -15.75
CA GLU A 88 3.66 -1.87 -16.42
C GLU A 88 4.84 -2.72 -16.88
N PHE A 89 6.08 -2.22 -16.83
CA PHE A 89 7.30 -2.91 -17.23
C PHE A 89 8.22 -3.24 -16.04
N GLY A 90 7.80 -2.93 -14.82
CA GLY A 90 8.59 -3.14 -13.61
C GLY A 90 9.66 -2.06 -13.39
N ASN A 91 9.56 -0.90 -14.07
CA ASN A 91 10.37 0.24 -13.67
C ASN A 91 9.80 0.80 -12.37
N ASP A 92 10.70 0.97 -11.42
CA ASP A 92 10.42 1.57 -10.15
C ASP A 92 10.06 3.06 -10.35
N ASN A 93 8.93 3.49 -9.80
CA ASN A 93 8.52 4.91 -9.75
C ASN A 93 8.40 5.38 -8.29
N THR A 94 9.12 4.76 -7.35
CA THR A 94 9.16 5.21 -5.96
C THR A 94 9.53 6.68 -5.84
N ASP A 95 10.43 7.16 -6.69
CA ASP A 95 10.90 8.56 -6.70
C ASP A 95 9.76 9.53 -7.04
N ALA A 96 8.99 9.21 -8.08
CA ALA A 96 7.82 9.96 -8.50
C ALA A 96 6.70 9.87 -7.46
N PHE A 97 6.51 8.69 -6.85
CA PHE A 97 5.55 8.52 -5.76
C PHE A 97 5.92 9.38 -4.55
N GLY A 98 7.19 9.33 -4.11
CA GLY A 98 7.70 10.12 -3.01
C GLY A 98 7.66 11.63 -3.28
N LEU A 99 7.91 12.05 -4.52
CA LEU A 99 7.70 13.44 -4.95
C LEU A 99 6.23 13.85 -4.79
N LEU A 100 5.28 13.01 -5.18
CA LEU A 100 3.85 13.31 -5.03
C LEU A 100 3.40 13.35 -3.56
N VAL A 101 3.96 12.50 -2.69
CA VAL A 101 3.75 12.60 -1.24
C VAL A 101 4.15 14.00 -0.75
N LYS A 102 5.35 14.45 -1.13
CA LYS A 102 5.87 15.79 -0.74
C LYS A 102 5.03 16.93 -1.32
N GLN A 103 4.53 16.79 -2.54
CA GLN A 103 3.67 17.80 -3.18
C GLN A 103 2.27 17.87 -2.55
N ASN A 104 1.77 16.78 -1.98
CA ASN A 104 0.47 16.71 -1.32
C ASN A 104 0.57 16.78 0.22
N LYS A 105 1.65 17.34 0.76
CA LYS A 105 1.87 17.42 2.21
C LYS A 105 0.79 18.20 2.97
N ASP A 106 0.07 19.09 2.28
CA ASP A 106 -1.00 19.92 2.84
C ASP A 106 -2.23 19.13 3.31
N ILE A 107 -2.38 17.88 2.86
CA ILE A 107 -3.47 16.99 3.25
C ILE A 107 -2.99 15.82 4.14
N LEU A 108 -1.73 15.83 4.58
CA LEU A 108 -1.13 14.80 5.43
C LEU A 108 -1.13 15.22 6.90
N CYS A 109 -1.27 14.25 7.80
CA CYS A 109 -1.05 14.48 9.23
C CYS A 109 0.47 14.49 9.52
N ASP A 110 0.87 15.06 10.67
CA ASP A 110 2.28 15.09 11.10
C ASP A 110 2.94 13.68 11.12
N GLU A 111 2.14 12.65 11.43
CA GLU A 111 2.51 11.25 11.34
C GLU A 111 1.60 10.51 10.36
N VAL A 112 2.22 9.88 9.36
CA VAL A 112 1.53 9.12 8.32
C VAL A 112 2.08 7.70 8.25
N HIS A 113 1.18 6.73 8.17
CA HIS A 113 1.52 5.34 7.90
C HIS A 113 1.07 4.94 6.50
N MET A 114 1.99 4.49 5.66
CA MET A 114 1.71 4.01 4.31
C MET A 114 1.92 2.50 4.23
N TYR A 115 0.91 1.75 3.78
CA TYR A 115 0.97 0.29 3.71
C TYR A 115 0.98 -0.19 2.26
N CYS A 116 2.09 -0.77 1.83
CA CYS A 116 2.26 -1.46 0.57
C CYS A 116 1.75 -2.90 0.71
N SER A 117 0.42 -3.10 0.72
CA SER A 117 -0.23 -4.39 1.00
C SER A 117 -0.25 -5.31 -0.23
N GLY A 118 0.92 -5.68 -0.71
CA GLY A 118 1.14 -6.70 -1.73
C GLY A 118 2.21 -7.69 -1.27
N CYS A 119 2.28 -8.88 -1.87
CA CYS A 119 3.17 -9.95 -1.40
C CYS A 119 4.65 -9.52 -1.36
N ASN A 120 5.33 -9.78 -0.25
CA ASN A 120 6.77 -9.57 -0.07
C ASN A 120 7.31 -8.15 -0.34
N THR A 121 6.45 -7.12 -0.37
CA THR A 121 6.82 -5.72 -0.64
C THR A 121 7.73 -5.10 0.42
N GLY A 122 7.94 -5.76 1.56
CA GLY A 122 8.83 -5.34 2.62
C GLY A 122 10.10 -6.18 2.75
N ILE A 123 10.36 -7.12 1.83
CA ILE A 123 11.52 -8.01 1.91
C ILE A 123 12.55 -7.62 0.86
N ASP A 124 13.82 -7.47 1.25
CA ASP A 124 14.92 -7.29 0.30
C ASP A 124 15.24 -8.62 -0.41
N PHE A 125 15.56 -8.55 -1.70
CA PHE A 125 15.85 -9.72 -2.54
C PHE A 125 17.15 -9.54 -3.33
N GLY A 126 18.20 -10.26 -2.92
CA GLY A 126 19.50 -10.18 -3.60
C GLY A 126 20.08 -8.76 -3.53
N PRO A 127 20.38 -8.10 -4.66
CA PRO A 127 20.86 -6.71 -4.69
C PRO A 127 19.74 -5.67 -4.64
N TRP A 128 18.46 -6.08 -4.60
CA TRP A 128 17.32 -5.17 -4.66
C TRP A 128 16.73 -4.95 -3.27
N ASP A 129 16.71 -3.69 -2.86
CA ASP A 129 15.96 -3.23 -1.69
C ASP A 129 14.46 -3.42 -1.92
N SER A 130 13.71 -3.62 -0.83
CA SER A 130 12.26 -3.73 -0.93
C SER A 130 11.61 -2.43 -1.44
N ILE A 131 10.50 -2.53 -2.16
CA ILE A 131 9.75 -1.41 -2.72
C ILE A 131 9.25 -0.48 -1.61
N ALA A 132 8.86 -1.03 -0.44
CA ALA A 132 8.50 -0.22 0.72
C ALA A 132 9.69 0.58 1.26
N LYS A 133 10.89 0.00 1.25
CA LYS A 133 12.13 0.70 1.62
C LYS A 133 12.45 1.82 0.61
N ASN A 134 12.40 1.53 -0.69
CA ASN A 134 12.64 2.53 -1.74
C ASN A 134 11.68 3.72 -1.62
N ILE A 135 10.37 3.45 -1.42
CA ILE A 135 9.38 4.53 -1.21
C ILE A 135 9.75 5.38 0.00
N CYS A 136 10.17 4.75 1.10
CA CYS A 136 10.56 5.46 2.31
C CYS A 136 11.79 6.35 2.09
N ASP A 137 12.81 5.83 1.39
CA ASP A 137 14.04 6.55 1.09
C ASP A 137 13.81 7.77 0.18
N ASP A 138 12.77 7.74 -0.67
CA ASP A 138 12.37 8.85 -1.54
C ASP A 138 11.55 9.96 -0.84
N ILE A 139 11.19 9.75 0.43
CA ILE A 139 10.44 10.68 1.27
C ILE A 139 11.26 11.04 2.52
N PRO A 140 12.51 11.54 2.38
CA PRO A 140 13.33 11.85 3.55
C PRO A 140 12.68 12.94 4.40
N PHE A 141 12.75 12.82 5.72
CA PHE A 141 12.38 13.90 6.63
C PHE A 141 13.28 15.11 6.40
N ASP A 142 12.66 16.29 6.35
CA ASP A 142 13.36 17.56 6.30
C ASP A 142 12.61 18.55 7.18
N ALA A 143 13.19 18.90 8.33
CA ALA A 143 12.60 19.83 9.29
C ALA A 143 12.22 21.21 8.71
N THR A 144 12.79 21.59 7.57
CA THR A 144 12.53 22.87 6.89
C THR A 144 11.48 22.71 5.79
N THR A 145 11.61 21.69 4.94
CA THR A 145 10.81 21.59 3.71
C THR A 145 9.73 20.51 3.75
N PHE A 146 9.90 19.47 4.57
CA PHE A 146 8.97 18.36 4.74
C PHE A 146 9.06 17.78 6.17
N PRO A 147 8.53 18.48 7.21
CA PRO A 147 8.66 18.09 8.60
C PRO A 147 7.62 17.03 9.03
N TYR A 148 7.36 16.06 8.16
CA TYR A 148 6.35 15.01 8.38
C TYR A 148 7.04 13.66 8.56
N HIS A 149 6.62 12.91 9.59
CA HIS A 149 7.09 11.55 9.83
C HIS A 149 6.25 10.57 9.02
N VAL A 150 6.89 9.88 8.08
CA VAL A 150 6.26 8.88 7.23
C VAL A 150 6.88 7.53 7.53
N SER A 151 6.04 6.60 7.97
CA SER A 151 6.38 5.19 8.07
C SER A 151 5.83 4.44 6.87
N VAL A 152 6.67 3.77 6.11
CA VAL A 152 6.24 2.89 5.01
C VAL A 152 6.34 1.45 5.48
N TYR A 153 5.26 0.69 5.29
CA TYR A 153 5.17 -0.70 5.69
C TYR A 153 5.03 -1.58 4.45
N GLY A 154 5.96 -2.51 4.28
CA GLY A 154 5.85 -3.60 3.30
C GLY A 154 5.50 -4.91 3.97
N THR A 155 4.99 -5.88 3.21
CA THR A 155 4.63 -7.19 3.75
C THR A 155 5.79 -8.18 3.69
N LYS A 156 5.79 -9.14 4.60
CA LYS A 156 6.55 -10.39 4.58
C LYS A 156 5.61 -11.53 4.20
N GLY A 157 5.93 -12.24 3.13
CA GLY A 157 5.16 -13.41 2.71
C GLY A 157 4.05 -13.10 1.70
N TYR A 158 3.25 -14.13 1.42
CA TYR A 158 2.21 -14.07 0.40
C TYR A 158 0.88 -13.63 1.00
N MET A 159 0.40 -12.45 0.64
CA MET A 159 -0.89 -11.94 1.11
C MET A 159 -2.04 -12.63 0.38
N TYR A 160 -3.09 -13.00 1.11
CA TYR A 160 -4.34 -13.45 0.49
C TYR A 160 -5.04 -12.30 -0.23
N GLN A 161 -5.88 -12.60 -1.21
CA GLN A 161 -6.64 -11.55 -1.90
C GLN A 161 -7.65 -10.92 -0.92
N GLY A 162 -7.73 -9.58 -0.89
CA GLY A 162 -8.57 -8.86 0.07
C GLY A 162 -8.02 -8.87 1.51
N THR A 163 -6.72 -9.09 1.67
CA THR A 163 -6.00 -8.94 2.93
C THR A 163 -5.66 -7.47 3.12
N SER A 164 -6.01 -6.93 4.29
CA SER A 164 -5.77 -5.53 4.64
C SER A 164 -5.17 -5.41 6.03
N LYS A 165 -4.19 -4.52 6.20
CA LYS A 165 -3.72 -4.15 7.53
C LYS A 165 -4.82 -3.44 8.29
N MET A 166 -5.49 -2.48 7.65
CA MET A 166 -6.57 -1.72 8.27
C MET A 166 -7.76 -2.59 8.72
N MET A 167 -7.97 -3.76 8.12
CA MET A 167 -9.04 -4.68 8.53
C MET A 167 -8.60 -5.70 9.60
N GLY A 168 -7.32 -5.69 10.03
CA GLY A 168 -6.76 -6.73 10.91
C GLY A 168 -6.93 -8.14 10.35
N ASN A 169 -7.04 -8.25 9.02
CA ASN A 169 -7.28 -9.49 8.31
C ASN A 169 -6.01 -9.91 7.58
N GLU A 170 -4.84 -9.86 8.26
CA GLU A 170 -3.54 -10.28 7.73
C GLU A 170 -3.47 -11.80 7.58
N LYS A 171 -4.25 -12.31 6.63
CA LYS A 171 -4.21 -13.69 6.22
C LYS A 171 -3.12 -13.88 5.17
N VAL A 172 -2.05 -14.55 5.56
CA VAL A 172 -1.08 -15.05 4.59
C VAL A 172 -1.60 -16.33 3.95
N ILE A 173 -1.38 -16.41 2.65
CA ILE A 173 -1.43 -17.64 1.90
C ILE A 173 -0.20 -18.45 2.31
N ALA A 174 -0.31 -19.24 3.37
CA ALA A 174 0.63 -20.35 3.60
C ALA A 174 0.60 -21.35 2.42
N GLU A 175 -0.46 -21.25 1.60
CA GLU A 175 -0.84 -22.22 0.60
C GLU A 175 -1.68 -21.60 -0.59
N GLY A 176 -1.08 -21.05 -1.70
CA GLY A 176 -1.57 -20.87 -3.11
C GLY A 176 -1.33 -21.97 -4.20
N LYS A 177 -2.38 -22.75 -4.51
CA LYS A 177 -2.43 -24.15 -5.02
C LYS A 177 -1.92 -24.47 -6.46
N ASN A 178 -1.29 -25.63 -6.66
CA ASN A 178 -0.79 -26.35 -7.86
C ASN A 178 -1.61 -27.65 -7.90
N GLY A 179 -2.69 -27.62 -8.70
CA GLY A 179 -3.91 -28.33 -8.34
C GLY A 179 -4.52 -27.72 -7.07
N ASN A 180 -4.56 -28.51 -5.99
CA ASN A 180 -4.89 -28.07 -4.63
C ASN A 180 -3.63 -27.65 -3.81
N LYS A 181 -2.45 -27.39 -4.41
CA LYS A 181 -1.19 -27.39 -3.63
C LYS A 181 -0.02 -26.47 -3.99
N VAL A 182 0.56 -25.73 -3.09
CA VAL A 182 0.92 -24.37 -3.45
C VAL A 182 2.40 -24.25 -3.64
N THR A 183 2.84 -23.61 -4.72
CA THR A 183 4.29 -23.42 -4.90
C THR A 183 4.57 -22.03 -5.43
N HIS A 184 5.04 -21.15 -4.55
CA HIS A 184 5.66 -19.90 -4.92
C HIS A 184 7.18 -20.02 -4.76
N PRO A 185 8.01 -19.37 -5.60
CA PRO A 185 9.43 -19.29 -5.36
C PRO A 185 9.64 -18.49 -4.08
N SER A 186 10.02 -19.18 -3.00
CA SER A 186 10.45 -18.53 -1.76
C SER A 186 11.55 -17.53 -2.12
N TYR A 187 11.29 -16.24 -1.94
CA TYR A 187 12.37 -15.27 -1.82
C TYR A 187 13.26 -15.77 -0.66
N TRP A 188 14.59 -15.62 -0.72
CA TRP A 188 15.49 -16.22 0.29
C TRP A 188 15.11 -15.80 1.74
N ASN A 189 14.49 -14.63 1.89
CA ASN A 189 13.94 -14.08 3.14
C ASN A 189 12.39 -14.03 3.17
N GLY A 190 11.73 -14.61 2.18
CA GLY A 190 10.27 -14.74 2.09
C GLY A 190 9.77 -15.85 2.99
N GLU A 191 9.17 -15.45 4.11
CA GLU A 191 8.56 -16.36 5.08
C GLU A 191 7.04 -16.21 5.11
N ASP A 192 6.34 -17.28 5.50
CA ASP A 192 4.91 -17.21 5.83
C ASP A 192 4.74 -16.49 7.17
N ALA A 193 4.64 -15.17 7.16
CA ALA A 193 4.34 -14.39 8.36
C ALA A 193 2.81 -14.35 8.61
N ASN A 194 2.35 -14.29 9.86
CA ASN A 194 0.93 -14.06 10.18
C ASN A 194 0.79 -12.95 11.23
N GLY A 195 -0.33 -12.23 11.19
CA GLY A 195 -0.61 -11.13 12.12
C GLY A 195 0.41 -9.98 12.02
N ASN A 196 0.80 -9.40 13.15
CA ASN A 196 1.67 -8.22 13.18
C ASN A 196 3.09 -8.46 12.64
N ASN A 197 3.56 -9.71 12.59
CA ASN A 197 4.90 -10.05 12.09
C ASN A 197 5.00 -9.94 10.55
N VAL A 198 3.87 -9.74 9.87
CA VAL A 198 3.80 -9.57 8.41
C VAL A 198 4.37 -8.23 7.97
N TRP A 199 4.54 -7.24 8.84
CA TRP A 199 4.90 -5.89 8.42
C TRP A 199 6.36 -5.56 8.72
N ASN A 200 7.10 -5.18 7.68
CA ASN A 200 8.38 -4.50 7.81
C ASN A 200 8.16 -3.01 7.75
N LYS A 201 8.63 -2.29 8.77
CA LYS A 201 8.51 -0.84 8.91
C LYS A 201 9.81 -0.18 8.48
N PHE A 202 9.70 0.82 7.62
CA PHE A 202 10.74 1.74 7.23
C PHE A 202 10.30 3.14 7.61
N ASP A 203 11.20 3.94 8.15
CA ASP A 203 10.89 5.23 8.73
C ASP A 203 11.84 6.30 8.21
N ASN A 204 11.29 7.50 7.97
CA ASN A 204 12.01 8.56 7.28
C ASN A 204 12.69 9.60 8.18
N TRP A 205 12.80 9.39 9.50
CA TRP A 205 13.22 10.41 10.49
C TRP A 205 14.71 10.79 10.48
#